data_AF-A0A7Y7I8G6-F1
#
_entry.id   AF-A0A7Y7I8G6-F1
#
_cell.length_a   1.000
_cell.length_b   1.000
_cell.length_c   1.000
_cell.angle_alpha   90.00
_cell.angle_beta   90.00
_cell.angle_gamma   90.00
#
_symmetry.space_group_name_H-M   'P 1'
#
loop_
_entity.id
_entity.type
_entity.pdbx_description
1 polymer ?
#
loop_
_entity_poly.entity_id
_entity_poly.type
_entity_poly.pdbx_seq_one_letter_code
_entity_poly.pdbx_strand_id
1 'polypeptide(L)'
;MWKPAQPIVLAGLALTDQEAWWYEFKDAFHELFPGELDEEWLDGLTTTLYQVHMDRDPRDAAAVAYATLNYEVPGNRPDEPSTPAPRRPGRP
;
A
#
# COMPACT_ATOMS: atom_id res chain seq x y z
N MET A 1 -11.25 -18.79 -2.43
CA MET A 1 -11.45 -17.34 -2.52
C MET A 1 -12.15 -16.91 -1.25
N TRP A 2 -11.62 -15.89 -0.57
CA TRP A 2 -12.22 -15.28 0.62
C TRP A 2 -13.65 -14.84 0.30
N LYS A 3 -14.52 -14.90 1.31
CA LYS A 3 -15.91 -14.47 1.21
C LYS A 3 -16.24 -13.61 2.42
N PRO A 4 -17.02 -12.53 2.24
CA PRO A 4 -17.43 -11.70 3.35
C PRO A 4 -18.37 -12.49 4.27
N ALA A 5 -18.29 -12.23 5.58
CA ALA A 5 -19.14 -12.89 6.57
C ALA A 5 -20.64 -12.55 6.37
N GLN A 6 -20.92 -11.38 5.78
CA GLN A 6 -22.25 -10.95 5.37
C GLN A 6 -22.18 -10.35 3.96
N PRO A 7 -23.24 -10.47 3.14
CA PRO A 7 -23.28 -9.82 1.84
C PRO A 7 -23.14 -8.31 1.97
N ILE A 8 -22.20 -7.73 1.22
CA ILE A 8 -22.05 -6.27 1.13
C ILE A 8 -23.00 -5.78 0.05
N VAL A 9 -23.89 -4.84 0.40
CA VAL A 9 -24.90 -4.29 -0.51
C VAL A 9 -24.63 -2.81 -0.75
N LEU A 10 -24.31 -2.46 -1.99
CA LEU A 10 -24.10 -1.07 -2.43
C LEU A 10 -25.17 -0.69 -3.46
N ALA A 11 -25.84 0.44 -3.24
CA ALA A 11 -26.93 0.93 -4.10
C ALA A 11 -28.01 -0.13 -4.41
N GLY A 12 -28.30 -1.02 -3.45
CA GLY A 12 -29.29 -2.10 -3.59
C GLY A 12 -28.79 -3.34 -4.35
N LEU A 13 -27.51 -3.40 -4.74
CA LEU A 13 -26.89 -4.53 -5.39
C LEU A 13 -25.90 -5.22 -4.44
N ALA A 14 -26.01 -6.55 -4.33
CA ALA A 14 -25.05 -7.35 -3.59
C ALA A 14 -23.76 -7.51 -4.41
N LEU A 15 -22.63 -7.21 -3.80
CA LEU A 15 -21.32 -7.38 -4.40
C LEU A 15 -20.98 -8.87 -4.57
N THR A 16 -20.26 -9.18 -5.64
CA THR A 16 -19.58 -10.48 -5.79
C THR A 16 -18.50 -10.65 -4.72
N ASP A 17 -18.03 -11.88 -4.50
CA ASP A 17 -16.92 -12.15 -3.56
C ASP A 17 -15.68 -11.28 -3.88
N GLN A 18 -15.39 -11.08 -5.17
CA GLN A 18 -14.30 -10.24 -5.66
C GLN A 18 -14.50 -8.77 -5.33
N GLU A 19 -15.66 -8.22 -5.69
CA GLU A 19 -15.98 -6.81 -5.42
C GLU A 19 -16.04 -6.53 -3.92
N ALA A 20 -16.55 -7.49 -3.13
CA ALA A 20 -16.56 -7.41 -1.68
C ALA A 20 -15.14 -7.37 -1.10
N TRP A 21 -14.23 -8.21 -1.63
CA TRP A 21 -12.83 -8.20 -1.23
C TRP A 21 -12.18 -6.85 -1.57
N TRP A 22 -12.38 -6.34 -2.79
CA TRP A 22 -11.85 -5.04 -3.21
C TRP A 22 -12.39 -3.89 -2.36
N TYR A 23 -13.68 -3.93 -2.03
CA TYR A 23 -14.33 -2.93 -1.19
C TYR A 23 -13.72 -2.89 0.21
N GLU A 24 -13.65 -4.03 0.90
CA GLU A 24 -13.08 -4.11 2.25
C GLU A 24 -11.59 -3.79 2.28
N PHE A 25 -10.84 -4.15 1.23
CA PHE A 25 -9.42 -3.79 1.14
C PHE A 25 -9.25 -2.27 1.06
N LYS A 26 -9.98 -1.61 0.15
CA LYS A 26 -9.88 -0.16 -0.02
C LYS A 26 -10.36 0.61 1.20
N ASP A 27 -11.45 0.17 1.82
CA ASP A 27 -11.98 0.74 3.06
C ASP A 27 -10.94 0.67 4.19
N ALA A 28 -10.40 -0.53 4.45
CA ALA A 28 -9.38 -0.72 5.47
C ALA A 28 -8.07 0.02 5.17
N PHE A 29 -7.70 0.16 3.89
CA PHE A 29 -6.49 0.88 3.51
C PHE A 29 -6.66 2.39 3.70
N HIS A 30 -7.84 2.94 3.37
CA HIS A 30 -8.21 4.34 3.67
C HIS A 30 -8.21 4.62 5.17
N GLU A 31 -8.69 3.69 6.01
CA GLU A 31 -8.62 3.84 7.48
C GLU A 31 -7.17 3.96 8.00
N LEU A 32 -6.22 3.27 7.36
CA LEU A 32 -4.81 3.29 7.74
C LEU A 32 -4.05 4.51 7.20
N PHE A 33 -4.51 5.09 6.09
CA PHE A 33 -3.80 6.17 5.39
C PHE A 33 -4.53 7.52 5.57
N PRO A 34 -4.08 8.40 6.49
CA PRO A 34 -4.82 9.62 6.86
C PRO A 34 -4.75 10.76 5.82
N GLY A 35 -4.20 10.51 4.63
CA GLY A 35 -3.99 11.50 3.58
C GLY A 35 -4.87 11.27 2.36
N GLU A 36 -4.87 12.23 1.42
CA GLU A 36 -5.47 11.98 0.11
C GLU A 36 -4.69 10.87 -0.60
N LEU A 37 -5.40 9.79 -0.92
CA LEU A 37 -4.89 8.72 -1.77
C LEU A 37 -5.30 9.00 -3.21
N ASP A 38 -4.36 8.76 -4.11
CA ASP A 38 -4.67 8.70 -5.54
C ASP A 38 -5.50 7.43 -5.80
N GLU A 39 -6.74 7.62 -6.23
CA GLU A 39 -7.70 6.52 -6.41
C GLU A 39 -7.28 5.57 -7.54
N GLU A 40 -6.66 6.08 -8.62
CA GLU A 40 -6.17 5.24 -9.73
C GLU A 40 -5.03 4.33 -9.25
N TRP A 41 -4.12 4.87 -8.45
CA TRP A 41 -3.05 4.12 -7.81
C TRP A 41 -3.60 3.06 -6.84
N LEU A 42 -4.59 3.43 -6.02
CA LEU A 42 -5.22 2.50 -5.08
C LEU A 42 -5.96 1.36 -5.82
N ASP A 43 -6.63 1.65 -6.92
CA ASP A 43 -7.26 0.65 -7.78
C ASP A 43 -6.23 -0.32 -8.39
N GLY A 44 -5.09 0.22 -8.85
CA GLY A 44 -3.96 -0.58 -9.35
C GLY A 44 -3.39 -1.50 -8.27
N LEU A 45 -3.17 -0.97 -7.06
CA LEU A 45 -2.70 -1.74 -5.92
C LEU A 45 -3.68 -2.85 -5.53
N THR A 46 -4.97 -2.51 -5.43
CA THR A 46 -6.05 -3.44 -5.07
C THR A 46 -6.14 -4.58 -6.08
N THR A 47 -6.10 -4.27 -7.37
CA THR A 47 -6.14 -5.27 -8.45
C THR A 47 -4.94 -6.21 -8.39
N THR A 48 -3.75 -5.64 -8.16
CA THR A 48 -2.49 -6.41 -8.07
C THR A 48 -2.51 -7.35 -6.86
N LEU A 49 -2.89 -6.85 -5.69
CA LEU A 49 -2.90 -7.64 -4.46
C LEU A 49 -3.98 -8.72 -4.47
N TYR A 50 -5.14 -8.46 -5.08
CA TYR A 50 -6.18 -9.46 -5.19
C TYR A 50 -5.71 -10.73 -5.92
N GLN A 51 -4.93 -10.60 -7.00
CA GLN A 51 -4.44 -11.76 -7.76
C GLN A 51 -3.59 -12.72 -6.92
N VAL A 52 -2.90 -12.21 -5.89
CA VAL A 52 -2.01 -12.99 -5.02
C VAL A 52 -2.59 -13.28 -3.64
N HIS A 53 -3.62 -12.53 -3.22
CA HIS A 53 -4.20 -12.58 -1.88
C HIS A 53 -5.72 -12.81 -1.85
N MET A 54 -6.34 -13.25 -2.95
CA MET A 54 -7.78 -13.50 -3.02
C MET A 54 -8.32 -14.50 -1.97
N ASP A 55 -7.45 -15.30 -1.33
CA ASP A 55 -7.80 -16.25 -0.26
C ASP A 55 -7.55 -15.70 1.15
N ARG A 56 -6.97 -14.49 1.25
CA ARG A 56 -6.65 -13.83 2.52
C ARG A 56 -7.71 -12.79 2.87
N ASP A 57 -7.78 -12.47 4.15
CA ASP A 57 -8.61 -11.38 4.62
C ASP A 57 -8.11 -10.05 4.00
N PRO A 58 -8.99 -9.28 3.35
CA PRO A 58 -8.62 -8.01 2.72
C PRO A 58 -8.07 -6.98 3.73
N ARG A 59 -8.51 -7.03 4.99
CA ARG A 59 -8.00 -6.13 6.05
C ARG A 59 -6.57 -6.48 6.44
N ASP A 60 -6.26 -7.78 6.54
CA ASP A 60 -4.88 -8.24 6.76
C ASP A 60 -3.98 -7.84 5.59
N ALA A 61 -4.48 -7.98 4.36
CA ALA A 61 -3.75 -7.55 3.17
C ALA A 61 -3.50 -6.04 3.15
N ALA A 62 -4.48 -5.22 3.54
CA ALA A 62 -4.33 -3.77 3.68
C ALA A 62 -3.29 -3.40 4.74
N ALA A 63 -3.30 -4.07 5.90
CA ALA A 63 -2.32 -3.85 6.96
C ALA A 63 -0.89 -4.17 6.50
N VAL A 64 -0.69 -5.27 5.78
CA VAL A 64 0.62 -5.64 5.22
C VAL A 64 1.07 -4.65 4.15
N ALA A 65 0.17 -4.25 3.25
CA ALA A 65 0.47 -3.26 2.22
C ALA A 65 0.88 -1.93 2.83
N TYR A 66 0.12 -1.43 3.81
CA TYR A 66 0.43 -0.21 4.55
C TYR A 66 1.77 -0.29 5.26
N ALA A 67 2.02 -1.37 6.01
CA ALA A 67 3.29 -1.58 6.70
C ALA A 67 4.48 -1.62 5.74
N THR A 68 4.32 -2.24 4.57
CA THR A 68 5.37 -2.33 3.54
C THR A 68 5.68 -0.95 2.95
N LEU A 69 4.65 -0.14 2.69
CA LEU A 69 4.82 1.20 2.11
C LEU A 69 5.42 2.20 3.11
N ASN A 70 5.13 2.04 4.39
CA ASN A 70 5.65 2.90 5.47
C ASN A 70 6.93 2.35 6.12
N TYR A 71 7.49 1.26 5.60
CA TYR A 71 8.71 0.68 6.15
C TYR A 71 9.92 1.55 5.82
N GLU A 72 10.42 2.31 6.80
CA GLU A 72 11.73 2.95 6.72
C GLU A 72 12.83 1.93 7.01
N VAL A 73 13.72 1.69 6.04
CA VAL A 73 14.88 0.81 6.21
C VAL A 73 15.85 1.45 7.22
N PRO A 74 16.10 0.84 8.39
CA PRO A 74 17.02 1.41 9.37
C PRO A 74 18.44 1.46 8.78
N GLY A 75 19.00 2.67 8.68
CA GLY A 75 20.36 2.90 8.17
C GLY A 75 20.44 3.48 6.76
N ASN A 76 19.33 3.59 6.03
CA ASN A 76 19.29 4.26 4.74
C ASN A 76 19.01 5.76 4.92
N ARG A 77 19.92 6.47 5.60
CA ARG A 77 19.95 7.94 5.47
C ARG A 77 20.24 8.22 3.98
N PRO A 78 19.47 9.07 3.29
CA PRO A 78 19.93 9.59 2.01
C PRO A 78 21.33 10.15 2.26
N ASP A 79 22.33 9.56 1.62
CA ASP A 79 23.73 10.00 1.72
C ASP A 79 23.71 11.53 1.56
N GLU A 80 24.17 12.22 2.61
CA GLU A 80 24.44 13.66 2.55
C GLU A 80 25.20 13.90 1.24
N PRO A 81 24.80 14.85 0.38
CA PRO A 81 25.47 15.06 -0.89
C PRO A 81 26.94 15.27 -0.58
N SER A 82 27.77 14.28 -0.94
CA SER A 82 29.19 14.27 -0.66
C SER A 82 29.76 15.58 -1.18
N THR A 83 29.97 16.53 -0.28
CA THR A 83 30.61 17.79 -0.66
C THR A 83 32.03 17.38 -1.02
N PRO A 84 32.45 17.53 -2.29
CA PRO A 84 33.77 17.09 -2.68
C PRO A 84 34.79 17.83 -1.81
N ALA A 85 35.63 17.06 -1.12
CA ALA A 85 36.65 17.64 -0.24
C ALA A 85 37.48 18.68 -1.02
N PRO A 86 37.79 19.85 -0.43
CA PRO A 86 38.56 20.87 -1.12
C PRO A 86 39.89 20.28 -1.56
N ARG A 87 40.21 20.41 -2.86
CA ARG A 87 41.47 19.92 -3.44
C ARG A 87 42.62 20.55 -2.65
N ARG A 88 43.42 19.70 -2.00
CA ARG A 88 44.66 20.14 -1.35
C ARG A 88 45.55 20.79 -2.43
N PRO A 89 46.07 22.00 -2.23
CA PRO A 89 47.02 22.57 -3.16
C PRO A 89 48.25 21.66 -3.22
N GLY A 90 48.55 21.19 -4.43
CA GLY A 90 49.72 20.37 -4.68
C GLY A 90 50.99 21.07 -4.23
N ARG A 91 51.87 20.33 -3.57
CA ARG A 91 53.30 20.60 -3.45
C ARG A 91 54.03 19.33 -3.90
N PRO A 92 55.21 19.40 -4.50
CA PRO A 92 56.15 20.53 -4.53
C PRO A 92 56.20 21.28 -5.87
#